data_AF-A0A2L2NHR2-F1
#
_entry.id   AF-A0A2L2NHR2-F1
#
_cell.length_a   1.000
_cell.length_b   1.000
_cell.length_c   1.000
_cell.angle_alpha   90.00
_cell.angle_beta   90.00
_cell.angle_gamma   90.00
#
_symmetry.space_group_name_H-M   'P 1'
#
loop_
_entity.id
_entity.type
_entity.pdbx_description
1 polymer ?
#
loop_
_entity_poly.entity_id
_entity_poly.type
_entity_poly.pdbx_seq_one_letter_code
_entity_poly.pdbx_strand_id
1 'polypeptide(L)' 'MTNEQIKAIIKGCEASLQMVLSDSSYQQFQQNEHFTTNNDLTLGDAIQALNEVLEGISTVEYFEGN' A
#
# COMPACT_ATOMS: atom_id res chain seq x y z
N MET A 1 -14.92 -1.52 -14.35
CA MET A 1 -13.78 -2.17 -13.67
C MET A 1 -14.37 -3.29 -12.82
N THR A 2 -13.90 -4.52 -12.97
CA THR A 2 -14.36 -5.66 -12.14
C THR A 2 -13.65 -5.65 -10.78
N ASN A 3 -14.18 -6.37 -9.79
CA ASN A 3 -13.51 -6.50 -8.48
C ASN A 3 -12.09 -7.07 -8.61
N GLU A 4 -11.89 -8.02 -9.53
CA GLU A 4 -10.57 -8.57 -9.86
C GLU A 4 -9.62 -7.50 -10.39
N GLN A 5 -10.09 -6.64 -11.30
CA GLN A 5 -9.30 -5.53 -11.84
C GLN A 5 -8.94 -4.52 -10.75
N ILE A 6 -9.87 -4.21 -9.83
CA ILE A 6 -9.61 -3.33 -8.68
C ILE A 6 -8.50 -3.94 -7.81
N LYS A 7 -8.65 -5.20 -7.39
CA LYS A 7 -7.65 -5.91 -6.57
C LYS A 7 -6.29 -5.99 -7.27
N ALA A 8 -6.27 -6.25 -8.58
CA ALA A 8 -5.02 -6.32 -9.34
C ALA A 8 -4.27 -4.98 -9.37
N ILE A 9 -4.98 -3.86 -9.55
CA ILE A 9 -4.38 -2.52 -9.52
C ILE A 9 -3.81 -2.22 -8.14
N ILE A 10 -4.58 -2.47 -7.07
CA ILE A 10 -4.13 -2.19 -5.69
C ILE A 10 -2.90 -3.04 -5.33
N LYS A 11 -2.89 -4.33 -5.70
CA LYS A 11 -1.71 -5.21 -5.55
C LYS A 11 -0.52 -4.72 -6.37
N GLY A 12 -0.75 -4.20 -7.58
CA GLY A 12 0.32 -3.60 -8.39
C GLY A 12 0.92 -2.35 -7.74
N CYS A 13 0.10 -1.52 -7.09
CA CYS A 13 0.57 -0.39 -6.28
C CYS A 13 1.40 -0.88 -5.09
N GLU A 14 0.88 -1.83 -4.31
CA GLU A 14 1.58 -2.41 -3.15
C GLU A 14 2.95 -2.95 -3.55
N ALA A 15 3.03 -3.79 -4.59
CA ALA A 15 4.29 -4.33 -5.09
C ALA A 15 5.28 -3.22 -5.52
N SER A 16 4.80 -2.18 -6.20
CA SER A 16 5.64 -1.05 -6.61
C SER A 16 6.18 -0.27 -5.41
N LEU A 17 5.34 -0.04 -4.39
CA LEU A 17 5.76 0.64 -3.16
C LEU A 17 6.74 -0.23 -2.36
N GLN A 18 6.53 -1.55 -2.31
CA GLN A 18 7.45 -2.48 -1.66
C GLN A 18 8.83 -2.47 -2.31
N MET A 19 8.89 -2.35 -3.65
CA MET A 19 10.16 -2.16 -4.37
C MET A 19 10.86 -0.87 -3.94
N VAL A 20 10.12 0.25 -3.89
CA VAL A 20 10.67 1.54 -3.42
C VAL A 20 11.15 1.45 -1.97
N LEU A 21 10.38 0.82 -1.08
CA LEU A 21 10.74 0.66 0.33
C LEU A 21 12.01 -0.19 0.51
N SER A 22 12.24 -1.15 -0.39
CA SER A 22 13.45 -1.98 -0.39
C SER A 22 14.69 -1.29 -0.98
N ASP A 23 14.52 -0.16 -1.68
CA ASP A 23 15.61 0.61 -2.27
C ASP A 23 16.41 1.38 -1.21
N SER A 24 17.73 1.21 -1.22
CA SER A 24 18.61 1.84 -0.23
C SER A 24 18.64 3.36 -0.33
N SER A 25 18.44 3.93 -1.53
CA SER A 25 18.39 5.38 -1.74
C SER A 25 17.12 5.96 -1.12
N TYR A 26 15.98 5.28 -1.27
CA TYR A 26 14.75 5.67 -0.60
C TYR A 26 14.89 5.60 0.93
N GLN A 27 15.48 4.51 1.45
CA GLN A 27 15.71 4.36 2.89
C GLN A 27 16.56 5.49 3.47
N GLN A 28 17.57 5.97 2.72
CA GLN A 28 18.38 7.13 3.11
C GLN A 28 17.54 8.42 3.18
N PHE A 29 16.61 8.63 2.26
CA PHE A 29 15.67 9.76 2.34
C PHE A 29 14.78 9.65 3.57
N GLN A 30 14.16 8.49 3.80
CA GLN A 30 13.22 8.31 4.91
C GLN A 30 13.89 8.43 6.29
N GLN A 31 15.16 8.03 6.43
CA GLN A 31 15.93 8.14 7.68
C GLN A 31 16.52 9.54 7.91
N ASN A 32 16.39 10.46 6.95
CA ASN A 32 16.91 11.81 7.08
C ASN A 32 16.12 12.62 8.12
N GLU A 33 16.80 13.40 8.95
CA GLU A 33 16.17 14.22 9.99
C GLU A 33 15.21 15.31 9.46
N HIS A 34 15.34 15.68 8.19
CA HIS A 34 14.46 16.62 7.51
C HIS A 34 13.30 15.95 6.78
N PHE A 35 13.27 14.60 6.75
CA PHE A 35 12.14 13.88 6.17
C PHE A 35 10.95 13.96 7.13
N THR A 36 9.92 14.67 6.71
CA THR A 36 8.67 14.81 7.45
C THR A 36 7.51 14.74 6.48
N THR A 37 6.40 14.20 6.94
CA THR A 37 5.11 14.28 6.26
C THR A 37 4.11 14.89 7.22
N ASN A 38 3.03 15.48 6.70
CA ASN A 38 2.07 16.24 7.53
C ASN A 38 1.46 15.43 8.70
N ASN A 39 1.47 14.09 8.61
CA ASN A 39 0.88 13.18 9.60
C ASN A 39 1.84 12.05 9.99
N ASP A 40 3.16 12.26 9.86
CA ASP A 40 4.19 11.25 10.17
C ASP A 40 4.05 9.92 9.42
N LEU A 41 3.34 9.94 8.28
CA LEU A 41 3.21 8.81 7.39
C LEU A 41 4.54 8.48 6.72
N THR A 42 4.86 7.20 6.73
CA THR A 42 5.94 6.56 6.02
C THR A 42 5.39 5.77 4.83
N LEU A 43 6.27 5.30 3.95
CA LEU A 43 5.83 4.42 2.87
C LEU A 43 5.31 3.07 3.38
N GLY A 44 5.77 2.62 4.57
CA GLY A 44 5.23 1.45 5.24
C GLY A 44 3.75 1.61 5.58
N ASP A 45 3.35 2.80 6.05
CA ASP A 45 1.94 3.08 6.37
C ASP A 45 1.06 3.07 5.11
N ALA A 46 1.58 3.57 3.99
CA ALA A 46 0.87 3.50 2.71
C ALA A 46 0.68 2.05 2.23
N ILE A 47 1.70 1.20 2.36
CA ILE A 47 1.62 -0.24 2.04
C ILE A 47 0.59 -0.92 2.95
N GLN A 48 0.62 -0.64 4.25
CA GLN A 48 -0.35 -1.17 5.20
C GLN A 48 -1.78 -0.77 4.80
N ALA A 49 -2.02 0.51 4.47
CA ALA A 49 -3.33 0.98 4.05
C ALA A 49 -3.85 0.26 2.79
N LEU A 50 -2.98 -0.01 1.81
CA LEU A 50 -3.36 -0.77 0.61
C LEU A 50 -3.77 -2.22 0.96
N ASN A 51 -3.08 -2.86 1.90
CA ASN A 51 -3.42 -4.20 2.37
C ASN A 51 -4.76 -4.22 3.13
N GLU A 52 -5.02 -3.24 4.00
CA GLU A 52 -6.30 -3.10 4.71
C GLU A 52 -7.47 -2.90 3.74
N VAL A 53 -7.28 -2.12 2.68
CA VAL A 53 -8.29 -1.95 1.63
C VAL A 53 -8.53 -3.26 0.87
N LEU A 54 -7.48 -4.01 0.52
CA LEU A 54 -7.62 -5.32 -0.13
C LEU A 54 -8.36 -6.33 0.74
N GLU A 55 -8.10 -6.34 2.04
CA GLU A 55 -8.80 -7.18 3.01
C GLU A 55 -10.28 -6.79 3.06
N GLY A 56 -10.59 -5.50 3.19
CA GLY A 56 -11.97 -5.00 3.21
C GLY A 56 -12.76 -5.38 1.97
N ILE A 57 -12.16 -5.28 0.77
CA ILE A 57 -12.78 -5.75 -0.47
C ILE A 57 -13.06 -7.26 -0.41
N SER A 58 -12.08 -8.05 0.05
CA SER A 58 -12.21 -9.51 0.15
C SER A 58 -13.29 -9.92 1.17
N THR A 59 -13.43 -9.17 2.27
CA THR A 59 -14.49 -9.36 3.25
C THR A 59 -15.87 -9.12 2.65
N VAL A 60 -16.05 -8.04 1.88
CA VAL A 60 -17.32 -7.76 1.20
C VAL A 60 -17.66 -8.88 0.21
N GLU A 61 -16.71 -9.30 -0.63
CA GLU A 61 -16.94 -10.41 -1.58
C GLU A 61 -17.34 -11.73 -0.90
N TYR A 62 -16.79 -12.01 0.28
CA TYR A 62 -17.16 -13.19 1.07
C TYR A 62 -18.61 -13.12 1.56
N PHE A 63 -19.06 -11.96 2.05
CA PHE A 63 -20.41 -11.80 2.59
C PHE A 63 -21.47 -11.60 1.51
N GLU A 64 -21.12 -11.05 0.35
CA GLU A 64 -22.04 -10.86 -0.77
C GLU A 64 -22.23 -12.14 -1.61
N GLY A 65 -21.49 -13.21 -1.33
CA GLY A 65 -21.67 -14.51 -1.95
C GLY A 65 -21.40 -14.49 -3.45
N ASN A 66 -20.13 -14.28 -3.82
CA ASN A 66 -19.66 -14.75 -5.12
C ASN A 66 -19.69 -16.29 -5.19
#